data_AF-A0A8H7WUI5-F1
#
_entry.id   AF-A0A8H7WUI5-F1
#
_cell.length_a   1.000
_cell.length_b   1.000
_cell.length_c   1.000
_cell.angle_alpha   90.00
_cell.angle_beta   90.00
_cell.angle_gamma   90.00
#
_symmetry.space_group_name_H-M   'P 1'
#
loop_
_entity.id
_entity.type
_entity.pdbx_description
1 polymer ?
#
loop_
_entity_poly.entity_id
_entity_poly.type
_entity_poly.pdbx_seq_one_letter_code
_entity_poly.pdbx_strand_id
1 'polypeptide(L)'
;MLPLRKAHKGLLREDLLVLRHIFDLNHGVLELDQDRLNTLKFGYHFPGSKIKDLLLISLDVENPLNTAQLEHQIGLCILDTRDLLFKTLHPEERSSGGLLRTYQFGVGSAKYIRKASHSFCFGTSQHTSLKDLNTKLDELVPVDRDVVLVLHGGVSDLNFLKAAQIDLNYLYVIDTQKAAQHPLDLDHRCTMEEMLTQLDCPFGDRVLHTAGNDANFSLRALLLLARKDAAAANLPFSSEIERLLSIFAEIALSQVPLSDLQIKTEERRQIEQNRKESRARKQRDKRMALRARHAKDEEKEDGEKNAKENSVISE
;
A
#
# COMPACT_ATOMS: atom_id res chain seq x y z
N MET A 1 -0.59 2.39 -38.10
CA MET A 1 -1.04 3.49 -37.22
C MET A 1 -0.87 3.02 -35.79
N LEU A 2 -0.04 3.69 -34.99
CA LEU A 2 -0.02 3.47 -33.54
C LEU A 2 -1.36 3.98 -32.97
N PRO A 3 -2.00 3.25 -32.04
CA PRO A 3 -3.25 3.70 -31.43
C PRO A 3 -3.06 5.05 -30.75
N LEU A 4 -4.06 5.94 -30.84
CA LEU A 4 -4.09 7.20 -30.08
C LEU A 4 -3.90 6.86 -28.60
N ARG A 5 -2.83 7.39 -27.97
CA ARG A 5 -2.68 7.32 -26.51
C ARG A 5 -3.89 8.01 -25.89
N LYS A 6 -4.63 7.30 -25.04
CA LYS A 6 -5.67 7.90 -24.20
C LYS A 6 -5.03 9.03 -23.38
N ALA A 7 -5.78 10.12 -23.17
CA ALA A 7 -5.33 11.20 -22.32
C ALA A 7 -5.04 10.67 -20.90
N HIS A 8 -3.82 10.88 -20.43
CA HIS A 8 -3.38 10.49 -19.10
C HIS A 8 -4.07 11.39 -18.07
N LYS A 9 -4.84 10.79 -17.15
CA LYS A 9 -5.60 11.45 -16.08
C LYS A 9 -4.72 11.77 -14.86
N GLY A 10 -3.69 10.95 -14.64
CA GLY A 10 -2.78 11.09 -13.51
C GLY A 10 -1.83 12.29 -13.60
N LEU A 11 -1.82 13.16 -12.59
CA LEU A 11 -0.90 14.29 -12.49
C LEU A 11 0.51 13.81 -12.09
N LEU A 12 1.54 14.26 -12.82
CA LEU A 12 2.93 14.10 -12.41
C LEU A 12 3.21 15.01 -11.20
N ARG A 13 3.44 14.40 -10.04
CA ARG A 13 3.70 15.10 -8.77
C ARG A 13 5.19 15.13 -8.45
N GLU A 14 5.57 16.09 -7.62
CA GLU A 14 6.94 16.24 -7.15
C GLU A 14 7.43 14.99 -6.40
N ASP A 15 6.55 14.33 -5.64
CA ASP A 15 6.83 13.09 -4.92
C ASP A 15 7.40 11.99 -5.83
N LEU A 16 6.89 11.89 -7.07
CA LEU A 16 7.38 10.94 -8.06
C LEU A 16 8.68 11.40 -8.72
N LEU A 17 8.86 12.71 -8.93
CA LEU A 17 10.13 13.26 -9.43
C LEU A 17 11.27 13.04 -8.44
N VAL A 18 11.00 13.21 -7.14
CA VAL A 18 11.94 12.89 -6.06
C VAL A 18 12.28 11.40 -6.08
N LEU A 19 11.30 10.52 -6.26
CA LEU A 19 11.52 9.08 -6.36
C LEU A 19 12.43 8.71 -7.55
N ARG A 20 12.21 9.32 -8.72
CA ARG A 20 13.10 9.18 -9.88
C ARG A 20 14.51 9.64 -9.57
N HIS A 21 14.65 10.77 -8.87
CA HIS A 21 15.95 11.32 -8.51
C HIS A 21 16.71 10.45 -7.49
N ILE A 22 16.02 9.89 -6.49
CA ILE A 22 16.63 9.03 -5.46
C ILE A 22 17.29 7.80 -6.08
N PHE A 23 16.62 7.18 -7.07
CA PHE A 23 17.03 5.91 -7.66
C PHE A 23 17.63 6.03 -9.07
N ASP A 24 17.90 7.25 -9.53
CA ASP A 24 18.34 7.57 -10.89
C ASP A 24 17.47 6.92 -11.99
N LEU A 25 16.16 6.95 -11.82
CA LEU A 25 15.19 6.50 -12.83
C LEU A 25 14.89 7.60 -13.85
N ASN A 26 15.85 8.50 -14.10
CA ASN A 26 15.63 9.74 -14.82
C ASN A 26 15.45 9.50 -16.31
N HIS A 27 14.19 9.34 -16.70
CA HIS A 27 13.70 9.22 -18.06
C HIS A 27 13.61 10.58 -18.77
N GLY A 28 14.75 11.23 -18.99
CA GLY A 28 14.79 12.50 -19.74
C GLY A 28 14.09 13.64 -19.01
N VAL A 29 14.36 13.78 -17.70
CA VAL A 29 13.99 14.96 -16.89
C VAL A 29 14.27 16.21 -17.74
N LEU A 30 13.21 16.94 -18.08
CA LEU A 30 13.34 18.22 -18.78
C LEU A 30 14.12 19.16 -17.85
N GLU A 31 14.97 20.03 -18.38
CA GLU A 31 15.78 20.97 -17.57
C GLU A 31 14.95 21.69 -16.47
N LEU A 32 13.67 21.96 -16.74
CA LEU A 32 12.72 22.55 -15.79
C LEU A 32 12.48 21.72 -14.52
N ASP A 33 12.45 20.40 -14.63
CA ASP A 33 12.29 19.49 -13.49
C ASP A 33 13.59 19.41 -12.69
N GLN A 34 14.74 19.54 -13.37
CA GLN A 34 16.06 19.56 -12.74
C GLN A 34 16.23 20.78 -11.84
N ASP A 35 15.80 21.97 -12.26
CA ASP A 35 15.87 23.18 -11.43
C ASP A 35 15.05 23.07 -10.14
N ARG A 36 13.85 22.50 -10.21
CA ARG A 36 13.02 22.24 -9.02
C ARG A 36 13.72 21.27 -8.07
N LEU A 37 14.25 20.17 -8.60
CA LEU A 37 14.96 19.17 -7.80
C LEU A 37 16.30 19.69 -7.25
N ASN A 38 17.00 20.56 -7.97
CA ASN A 38 18.28 21.14 -7.53
C ASN A 38 18.11 22.04 -6.29
N THR A 39 16.92 22.60 -6.06
CA THR A 39 16.62 23.33 -4.81
C THR A 39 16.46 22.39 -3.61
N LEU A 40 16.09 21.13 -3.84
CA LEU A 40 15.98 20.12 -2.81
C LEU A 40 17.38 19.55 -2.56
N LYS A 41 18.00 19.93 -1.43
CA LYS A 41 19.26 19.37 -0.98
C LYS A 41 19.04 17.92 -0.52
N PHE A 42 18.95 16.99 -1.46
CA PHE A 42 18.97 15.56 -1.18
C PHE A 42 20.40 15.08 -1.01
N GLY A 43 20.59 14.10 -0.12
CA GLY A 43 21.87 13.55 0.28
C GLY A 43 22.84 13.19 -0.84
N TYR A 44 24.03 12.76 -0.45
CA TYR A 44 25.11 12.48 -1.39
C TYR A 44 24.78 11.26 -2.26
N HIS A 45 25.35 11.20 -3.46
CA HIS A 45 25.34 9.96 -4.25
C HIS A 45 26.37 8.98 -3.67
N PHE A 46 26.14 7.69 -3.85
CA PHE A 46 27.17 6.69 -3.57
C PHE A 46 28.37 6.85 -4.53
N PRO A 47 29.61 6.63 -4.06
CA PRO A 47 30.77 6.61 -4.96
C PRO A 47 30.58 5.61 -6.10
N GLY A 48 30.61 6.09 -7.35
CA GLY A 48 30.44 5.26 -8.54
C GLY A 48 28.99 4.84 -8.86
N SER A 49 28.00 5.36 -8.14
CA SER A 49 26.57 5.13 -8.42
C SER A 49 25.80 6.44 -8.41
N LYS A 50 24.67 6.47 -9.12
CA LYS A 50 23.76 7.62 -9.15
C LYS A 50 22.58 7.47 -8.18
N ILE A 51 22.51 6.36 -7.45
CA ILE A 51 21.58 6.20 -6.34
C ILE A 51 22.04 7.10 -5.18
N LYS A 52 21.08 7.75 -4.53
CA LYS A 52 21.31 8.57 -3.33
C LYS A 52 21.56 7.72 -2.10
N ASP A 53 22.53 8.11 -1.28
CA ASP A 53 22.78 7.54 0.04
C ASP A 53 21.80 8.13 1.06
N LEU A 54 20.68 7.45 1.21
CA LEU A 54 19.55 7.86 2.04
C LEU A 54 19.04 6.70 2.89
N LEU A 55 18.39 7.05 3.99
CA LEU A 55 17.53 6.15 4.74
C LEU A 55 16.07 6.49 4.41
N LEU A 56 15.37 5.57 3.76
CA LEU A 56 13.94 5.73 3.51
C LEU A 56 13.17 5.16 4.69
N ILE A 57 12.40 6.00 5.35
CA ILE A 57 11.62 5.63 6.52
C ILE A 57 10.15 5.84 6.19
N SER A 58 9.36 4.77 6.16
CA SER A 58 7.91 4.90 6.19
C SER A 58 7.37 4.87 7.60
N LEU A 59 6.35 5.69 7.83
CA LEU A 59 5.68 5.82 9.10
C LEU A 59 4.17 5.87 8.89
N ASP A 60 3.44 5.27 9.80
CA ASP A 60 1.99 5.33 9.89
C ASP A 60 1.59 5.38 11.36
N VAL A 61 0.52 6.11 11.69
CA VAL A 61 -0.01 6.25 13.04
C VAL A 61 -1.50 5.98 13.08
N GLU A 62 -1.88 4.98 13.87
CA GLU A 62 -3.28 4.69 14.14
C GLU A 62 -3.79 5.48 15.35
N ASN A 63 -4.98 6.07 15.19
CA ASN A 63 -5.62 7.00 16.14
C ASN A 63 -4.81 8.30 16.39
N PRO A 64 -4.43 9.07 15.34
CA PRO A 64 -3.56 10.24 15.48
C PRO A 64 -4.27 11.49 16.03
N LEU A 65 -5.60 11.50 16.05
CA LEU A 65 -6.41 12.73 16.20
C LEU A 65 -6.49 13.29 17.62
N ASN A 66 -5.98 12.59 18.62
CA ASN A 66 -5.99 13.10 20.00
C ASN A 66 -4.83 12.50 20.79
N THR A 67 -3.76 13.26 21.03
CA THR A 67 -2.67 12.83 21.93
C THR A 67 -3.13 12.68 23.39
N ALA A 68 -4.35 13.12 23.75
CA ALA A 68 -4.98 12.80 25.01
C ALA A 68 -5.68 11.42 25.01
N GLN A 69 -5.86 10.78 23.84
CA GLN A 69 -6.12 9.34 23.81
C GLN A 69 -4.86 8.62 24.30
N LEU A 70 -5.07 7.62 25.14
CA LEU A 70 -3.98 6.89 25.78
C LEU A 70 -3.44 5.76 24.90
N GLU A 71 -4.05 5.50 23.74
CA GLU A 71 -3.80 4.31 22.93
C GLU A 71 -3.46 4.66 21.48
N HIS A 72 -2.21 4.39 21.09
CA HIS A 72 -1.70 4.64 19.74
C HIS A 72 -0.91 3.43 19.24
N GLN A 73 -0.92 3.20 17.93
CA GLN A 73 0.07 2.37 17.26
C GLN A 73 0.89 3.25 16.34
N ILE A 74 2.21 3.11 16.42
CA ILE A 74 3.16 3.79 15.56
C ILE A 74 3.90 2.71 14.80
N GLY A 75 3.75 2.72 13.48
CA GLY A 75 4.46 1.85 12.57
C GLY A 75 5.68 2.54 12.01
N LEU A 76 6.77 1.78 11.86
CA LEU A 76 7.98 2.24 11.22
C LEU A 76 8.47 1.15 10.28
N CYS A 77 8.80 1.50 9.04
CA CYS A 77 9.51 0.61 8.14
C CYS A 77 10.72 1.33 7.54
N ILE A 78 11.88 0.70 7.60
CA ILE A 78 13.15 1.28 7.20
C ILE A 78 13.70 0.50 6.01
N LEU A 79 14.06 1.22 4.95
CA LEU A 79 14.85 0.74 3.82
C LEU A 79 16.14 1.57 3.73
N ASP A 80 17.28 0.90 3.86
CA ASP A 80 18.58 1.52 3.66
C ASP A 80 19.00 1.36 2.20
N THR A 81 19.24 2.49 1.53
CA THR A 81 19.70 2.47 0.12
C THR A 81 21.09 1.86 -0.04
N ARG A 82 21.90 1.78 1.03
CA ARG A 82 23.19 1.06 1.04
C ARG A 82 22.99 -0.43 0.85
N ASP A 83 22.04 -1.01 1.57
CA ASP A 83 21.73 -2.44 1.49
C ASP A 83 21.16 -2.79 0.10
N LEU A 84 20.36 -1.89 -0.46
CA LEU A 84 19.83 -1.98 -1.81
C LEU A 84 20.92 -1.92 -2.89
N LEU A 85 21.84 -0.96 -2.78
CA LEU A 85 22.98 -0.85 -3.70
C LEU A 85 23.88 -2.07 -3.59
N PHE A 86 24.20 -2.50 -2.36
CA PHE A 86 24.99 -3.70 -2.12
C PHE A 86 24.36 -4.93 -2.79
N LYS A 87 23.05 -5.15 -2.61
CA LYS A 87 22.33 -6.25 -3.27
C LYS A 87 22.32 -6.14 -4.80
N THR A 88 22.30 -4.92 -5.33
CA THR A 88 22.36 -4.66 -6.78
C THR A 88 23.73 -5.03 -7.37
N LEU A 89 24.81 -4.76 -6.63
CA LEU A 89 26.18 -5.07 -7.04
C LEU A 89 26.56 -6.54 -6.78
N HIS A 90 25.98 -7.15 -5.75
CA HIS A 90 26.28 -8.51 -5.29
C HIS A 90 25.00 -9.38 -5.24
N PRO A 91 24.36 -9.66 -6.38
CA PRO A 91 23.06 -10.34 -6.42
C PRO A 91 23.11 -11.77 -5.85
N GLU A 92 24.24 -12.46 -6.01
CA GLU A 92 24.45 -13.83 -5.53
C GLU A 92 24.60 -13.91 -4.00
N GLU A 93 24.94 -12.79 -3.34
CA GLU A 93 25.10 -12.78 -1.89
C GLU A 93 23.73 -12.76 -1.22
N ARG A 94 23.54 -13.70 -0.29
CA ARG A 94 22.35 -13.71 0.57
C ARG A 94 22.49 -12.60 1.59
N SER A 95 21.62 -11.61 1.52
CA SER A 95 21.46 -10.64 2.60
C SER A 95 21.10 -11.42 3.87
N SER A 96 21.90 -11.25 4.93
CA SER A 96 21.71 -11.92 6.23
C SER A 96 20.46 -11.46 6.99
N GLY A 97 19.72 -10.49 6.45
CA GLY A 97 18.40 -10.05 6.88
C GLY A 97 17.58 -9.51 5.70
N GLY A 98 16.28 -9.34 5.88
CA GLY A 98 15.43 -8.70 4.88
C GLY A 98 15.81 -7.22 4.67
N LEU A 99 15.68 -6.72 3.45
CA LEU A 99 16.00 -5.32 3.10
C LEU A 99 15.04 -4.30 3.74
N LEU A 100 13.83 -4.74 4.09
CA LEU A 100 12.88 -3.96 4.88
C LEU A 100 12.92 -4.41 6.34
N ARG A 101 13.18 -3.44 7.23
CA ARG A 101 13.08 -3.63 8.67
C ARG A 101 11.82 -2.93 9.18
N THR A 102 10.90 -3.67 9.78
CA THR A 102 9.62 -3.12 10.23
C THR A 102 9.45 -3.27 11.72
N TYR A 103 8.97 -2.20 12.33
CA TYR A 103 8.74 -2.09 13.76
C TYR A 103 7.32 -1.60 14.01
N GLN A 104 6.75 -2.06 15.12
CA GLN A 104 5.48 -1.55 15.61
C GLN A 104 5.63 -1.20 17.09
N PHE A 105 5.35 0.05 17.42
CA PHE A 105 5.32 0.55 18.78
C PHE A 105 3.86 0.75 19.21
N GLY A 106 3.49 0.16 20.32
CA GLY A 106 2.19 0.37 20.95
C GLY A 106 2.35 1.25 22.18
N VAL A 107 1.57 2.32 22.25
CA VAL A 107 1.39 3.14 23.45
C VAL A 107 0.02 2.84 24.01
N GLY A 108 -0.09 2.62 25.32
CA GLY A 108 -1.38 2.44 26.00
C GLY A 108 -1.49 1.16 26.82
N SER A 109 -2.71 0.62 26.96
CA SER A 109 -2.92 -0.53 27.82
C SER A 109 -2.29 -1.81 27.24
N ALA A 110 -1.76 -2.68 28.12
CA ALA A 110 -1.21 -3.99 27.69
C ALA A 110 -2.24 -4.84 26.92
N LYS A 111 -3.54 -4.69 27.23
CA LYS A 111 -4.63 -5.37 26.53
C LYS A 111 -4.78 -4.85 25.09
N TYR A 112 -4.71 -3.53 24.90
CA TYR A 112 -4.75 -2.91 23.58
C TYR A 112 -3.57 -3.36 22.73
N ILE A 113 -2.36 -3.28 23.27
CA ILE A 113 -1.13 -3.62 22.54
C ILE A 113 -1.13 -5.09 22.15
N ARG A 114 -1.49 -6.00 23.07
CA ARG A 114 -1.61 -7.43 22.74
C ARG A 114 -2.60 -7.67 21.61
N LYS A 115 -3.72 -6.94 21.56
CA LYS A 115 -4.70 -7.05 20.48
C LYS A 115 -4.11 -6.57 19.15
N ALA A 116 -3.43 -5.42 19.15
CA ALA A 116 -2.75 -4.88 17.98
C ALA A 116 -1.64 -5.83 17.46
N SER A 117 -0.90 -6.48 18.36
CA SER A 117 0.16 -7.44 18.01
C SER A 117 -0.35 -8.67 17.26
N HIS A 118 -1.62 -9.05 17.41
CA HIS A 118 -2.16 -10.19 16.67
C HIS A 118 -2.33 -9.90 15.17
N SER A 119 -2.40 -8.62 14.78
CA SER A 119 -2.54 -8.20 13.39
C SER A 119 -1.19 -7.83 12.76
N PHE A 120 -0.16 -7.53 13.56
CA PHE A 120 1.16 -7.17 13.04
C PHE A 120 1.85 -8.38 12.41
N CYS A 121 2.23 -8.27 11.14
CA CYS A 121 2.79 -9.38 10.37
C CYS A 121 4.33 -9.41 10.44
N PHE A 122 4.97 -8.26 10.55
CA PHE A 122 6.41 -8.13 10.27
C PHE A 122 7.30 -8.21 11.53
N GLY A 123 6.80 -8.82 12.60
CA GLY A 123 7.56 -9.02 13.83
C GLY A 123 6.70 -9.00 15.08
N THR A 124 7.25 -8.48 16.17
CA THR A 124 6.56 -8.32 17.46
C THR A 124 6.34 -6.83 17.75
N SER A 125 5.17 -6.49 18.29
CA SER A 125 4.93 -5.11 18.74
C SER A 125 5.68 -4.87 20.05
N GLN A 126 6.27 -3.69 20.16
CA GLN A 126 6.95 -3.23 21.36
C GLN A 126 6.05 -2.28 22.14
N HIS A 127 5.85 -2.54 23.41
CA HIS A 127 5.16 -1.59 24.30
C HIS A 127 6.13 -0.47 24.68
N THR A 128 5.75 0.78 24.44
CA THR A 128 6.55 1.96 24.80
C THR A 128 5.66 3.09 25.31
N SER A 129 6.27 4.14 25.85
CA SER A 129 5.62 5.43 26.08
C SER A 129 5.97 6.40 24.95
N LEU A 130 5.20 7.47 24.75
CA LEU A 130 5.57 8.53 23.79
C LEU A 130 6.92 9.17 24.14
N LYS A 131 7.24 9.28 25.44
CA LYS A 131 8.51 9.83 25.91
C LYS A 131 9.70 8.94 25.51
N ASP A 132 9.54 7.62 25.64
CA ASP A 132 10.61 6.66 25.33
C ASP A 132 10.68 6.33 23.83
N LEU A 133 9.67 6.71 23.05
CA LEU A 133 9.63 6.49 21.61
C LEU A 133 10.75 7.24 20.89
N ASN A 134 11.11 8.46 21.30
CA ASN A 134 12.26 9.17 20.72
C ASN A 134 13.56 8.38 20.91
N THR A 135 13.83 7.90 22.13
CA THR A 135 15.00 7.05 22.40
C THR A 135 15.01 5.81 21.51
N LYS A 136 13.84 5.18 21.29
CA LYS A 136 13.72 4.02 20.41
C LYS A 136 13.97 4.37 18.94
N LEU A 137 13.55 5.54 18.50
CA LEU A 137 13.78 6.01 17.13
C LEU A 137 15.26 6.38 16.93
N ASP A 138 15.90 7.03 17.91
CA ASP A 138 17.34 7.34 17.87
C ASP A 138 18.21 6.07 17.81
N GLU A 139 17.79 4.98 18.47
CA GLU A 139 18.44 3.67 18.37
C GLU A 139 18.32 3.05 16.97
N LEU A 140 17.24 3.34 16.25
CA LEU A 140 16.93 2.73 14.95
C LEU A 140 17.38 3.57 13.76
N VAL A 141 17.45 4.89 13.93
CA VAL A 141 17.75 5.88 12.89
C VAL A 141 19.10 6.50 13.19
N PRO A 142 20.17 6.11 12.49
CA PRO A 142 21.49 6.66 12.74
C PRO A 142 21.52 8.16 12.48
N VAL A 143 22.13 8.91 13.41
CA VAL A 143 22.18 10.39 13.40
C VAL A 143 22.95 10.94 12.19
N ASP A 144 23.82 10.13 11.58
CA ASP A 144 24.67 10.49 10.44
C ASP A 144 24.04 10.17 9.08
N ARG A 145 22.73 9.87 9.04
CA ARG A 145 22.02 9.51 7.81
C ARG A 145 20.97 10.54 7.44
N ASP A 146 21.00 10.92 6.18
CA ASP A 146 19.96 11.71 5.55
C ASP A 146 18.68 10.87 5.40
N VAL A 147 17.58 11.34 6.01
CA VAL A 147 16.30 10.62 6.05
C VAL A 147 15.32 11.21 5.02
N VAL A 148 14.61 10.33 4.32
CA VAL A 148 13.38 10.69 3.58
C VAL A 148 12.22 9.95 4.21
N LEU A 149 11.21 10.71 4.63
CA LEU A 149 10.01 10.17 5.24
C LEU A 149 9.00 9.79 4.15
N VAL A 150 8.37 8.63 4.28
CA VAL A 150 7.41 8.07 3.31
C VAL A 150 6.07 7.84 4.02
N LEU A 151 5.05 8.57 3.61
CA LEU A 151 3.72 8.51 4.24
C LEU A 151 2.64 8.17 3.20
N HIS A 152 1.48 7.71 3.65
CA HIS A 152 0.31 7.51 2.81
C HIS A 152 -0.81 8.46 3.23
N GLY A 153 -0.91 9.64 2.61
CA GLY A 153 -1.85 10.67 3.05
C GLY A 153 -1.46 11.32 4.39
N GLY A 154 -0.16 11.55 4.59
CA GLY A 154 0.51 11.76 5.87
C GLY A 154 0.20 13.01 6.71
N VAL A 155 -0.85 13.78 6.42
CA VAL A 155 -1.14 15.02 7.15
C VAL A 155 -1.38 14.74 8.64
N SER A 156 -2.14 13.68 8.94
CA SER A 156 -2.44 13.29 10.31
C SER A 156 -1.20 12.77 11.04
N ASP A 157 -0.35 11.99 10.37
CA ASP A 157 0.90 11.46 10.92
C ASP A 157 1.88 12.57 11.26
N LEU A 158 2.06 13.55 10.36
CA LEU A 158 2.91 14.71 10.61
C LEU A 158 2.42 15.55 11.79
N ASN A 159 1.11 15.74 11.91
CA ASN A 159 0.52 16.44 13.06
C ASN A 159 0.78 15.66 14.36
N PHE A 160 0.67 14.33 14.32
CA PHE A 160 1.00 13.48 15.47
C PHE A 160 2.47 13.60 15.84
N LEU A 161 3.41 13.48 14.90
CA LEU A 161 4.85 13.60 15.17
C LEU A 161 5.17 14.95 15.85
N LYS A 162 4.60 16.05 15.33
CA LYS A 162 4.76 17.38 15.92
C LYS A 162 4.18 17.45 17.34
N ALA A 163 2.98 16.92 17.56
CA ALA A 163 2.32 16.97 18.86
C ALA A 163 3.01 16.07 19.90
N ALA A 164 3.54 14.92 19.48
CA ALA A 164 4.29 13.99 20.28
C ALA A 164 5.76 14.42 20.50
N GLN A 165 6.19 15.53 19.88
CA GLN A 165 7.57 16.02 19.90
C GLN A 165 8.57 14.96 19.42
N ILE A 166 8.18 14.23 18.37
CA ILE A 166 9.03 13.25 17.70
C ILE A 166 9.73 13.94 16.53
N ASP A 167 11.06 13.89 16.54
CA ASP A 167 11.89 14.46 15.50
C ASP A 167 12.69 13.36 14.81
N LEU A 168 12.44 13.20 13.51
CA LEU A 168 13.15 12.24 12.65
C LEU A 168 14.17 12.93 11.74
N ASN A 169 14.34 14.27 11.82
CA ASN A 169 15.27 15.06 11.02
C ASN A 169 15.25 14.72 9.51
N TYR A 170 14.05 14.56 8.94
CA TYR A 170 13.90 14.20 7.53
C TYR A 170 14.12 15.40 6.60
N LEU A 171 14.75 15.13 5.44
CA LEU A 171 15.00 16.12 4.38
C LEU A 171 13.75 16.39 3.54
N TYR A 172 12.90 15.38 3.38
CA TYR A 172 11.71 15.44 2.52
C TYR A 172 10.66 14.42 2.96
N VAL A 173 9.40 14.68 2.58
CA VAL A 173 8.28 13.76 2.77
C VAL A 173 7.71 13.35 1.41
N ILE A 174 7.78 12.07 1.09
CA ILE A 174 7.10 11.48 -0.06
C ILE A 174 5.71 11.01 0.38
N ASP A 175 4.66 11.60 -0.20
CA ASP A 175 3.29 11.14 -0.05
C ASP A 175 2.94 10.13 -1.15
N THR A 176 2.82 8.86 -0.79
CA THR A 176 2.54 7.77 -1.74
C THR A 176 1.21 7.96 -2.47
N GLN A 177 0.20 8.63 -1.88
CA GLN A 177 -1.05 8.95 -2.58
C GLN A 177 -0.82 9.90 -3.75
N LYS A 178 0.12 10.84 -3.61
CA LYS A 178 0.49 11.77 -4.68
C LYS A 178 1.39 11.10 -5.70
N ALA A 179 2.39 10.34 -5.24
CA ALA A 179 3.29 9.60 -6.12
C ALA A 179 2.54 8.58 -7.00
N ALA A 180 1.45 8.00 -6.49
CA ALA A 180 0.62 7.02 -7.20
C ALA A 180 -0.19 7.60 -8.36
N GLN A 181 -0.51 8.90 -8.33
CA GLN A 181 -1.46 9.48 -9.30
C GLN A 181 -0.99 9.28 -10.74
N HIS A 182 0.30 9.53 -11.03
CA HIS A 182 0.82 9.37 -12.37
C HIS A 182 0.96 7.90 -12.79
N PRO A 183 1.70 7.02 -12.07
CA PRO A 183 1.97 5.67 -12.55
C PRO A 183 0.72 4.77 -12.59
N LEU A 184 -0.33 5.13 -11.86
CA LEU A 184 -1.62 4.43 -11.83
C LEU A 184 -2.72 5.11 -12.65
N ASP A 185 -2.42 6.23 -13.32
CA ASP A 185 -3.40 7.00 -14.11
C ASP A 185 -4.65 7.43 -13.32
N LEU A 186 -4.45 7.92 -12.08
CA LEU A 186 -5.52 8.29 -11.14
C LEU A 186 -5.71 9.81 -11.05
N ASP A 187 -6.97 10.24 -11.11
CA ASP A 187 -7.39 11.64 -10.93
C ASP A 187 -7.71 11.99 -9.46
N HIS A 188 -7.64 11.01 -8.56
CA HIS A 188 -7.93 11.15 -7.14
C HIS A 188 -6.77 10.59 -6.29
N ARG A 189 -6.90 10.68 -4.96
CA ARG A 189 -5.99 10.02 -4.01
C ARG A 189 -6.59 8.67 -3.65
N CYS A 190 -5.92 7.59 -4.02
CA CYS A 190 -6.36 6.24 -3.72
C CYS A 190 -6.11 5.87 -2.26
N THR A 191 -6.86 4.89 -1.76
CA THR A 191 -6.60 4.27 -0.45
C THR A 191 -5.39 3.34 -0.54
N MET A 192 -4.84 2.94 0.62
CA MET A 192 -3.76 1.94 0.67
C MET A 192 -4.19 0.64 -0.02
N GLU A 193 -5.39 0.13 0.31
CA GLU A 193 -5.93 -1.10 -0.26
C GLU A 193 -6.05 -1.02 -1.80
N GLU A 194 -6.59 0.09 -2.31
CA GLU A 194 -6.70 0.32 -3.75
C GLU A 194 -5.32 0.38 -4.41
N MET A 195 -4.37 1.11 -3.82
CA MET A 195 -3.02 1.24 -4.33
C MET A 195 -2.30 -0.12 -4.40
N LEU A 196 -2.35 -0.92 -3.33
CA LEU A 196 -1.73 -2.24 -3.29
C LEU A 196 -2.37 -3.18 -4.30
N THR A 197 -3.69 -3.14 -4.45
CA THR A 197 -4.44 -3.94 -5.43
C THR A 197 -4.02 -3.58 -6.86
N GLN A 198 -3.94 -2.29 -7.21
CA GLN A 198 -3.53 -1.84 -8.56
C GLN A 198 -2.05 -2.09 -8.88
N LEU A 199 -1.23 -2.34 -7.87
CA LEU A 199 0.18 -2.68 -7.99
C LEU A 199 0.44 -4.18 -7.92
N ASP A 200 -0.61 -5.00 -7.77
CA ASP A 200 -0.52 -6.45 -7.51
C ASP A 200 0.42 -6.77 -6.33
N CYS A 201 0.50 -5.87 -5.35
CA CYS A 201 1.30 -6.06 -4.15
C CYS A 201 0.57 -7.07 -3.25
N PRO A 202 1.20 -8.18 -2.83
CA PRO A 202 0.56 -9.12 -1.94
C PRO A 202 0.36 -8.49 -0.56
N PHE A 203 -0.88 -8.50 -0.09
CA PHE A 203 -1.25 -8.22 1.30
C PHE A 203 -2.26 -9.28 1.77
N GLY A 204 -2.27 -9.58 3.07
CA GLY A 204 -3.26 -10.48 3.64
C GLY A 204 -4.62 -9.78 3.80
N ASP A 205 -5.71 -10.53 3.97
CA ASP A 205 -6.98 -9.90 4.34
C ASP A 205 -6.87 -9.26 5.73
N ARG A 206 -7.41 -8.04 5.85
CA ARG A 206 -7.45 -7.23 7.10
C ARG A 206 -6.13 -7.09 7.84
N VAL A 207 -5.00 -7.15 7.14
CA VAL A 207 -3.69 -6.78 7.72
C VAL A 207 -3.48 -5.27 7.72
N LEU A 208 -4.26 -4.53 6.93
CA LEU A 208 -4.33 -3.08 6.95
C LEU A 208 -5.00 -2.60 8.26
N HIS A 209 -4.84 -1.31 8.59
CA HIS A 209 -5.22 -0.72 9.88
C HIS A 209 -4.38 -1.23 11.05
N THR A 210 -3.11 -1.51 10.75
CA THR A 210 -2.10 -1.89 11.73
C THR A 210 -0.86 -1.13 11.33
N ALA A 211 -0.54 -0.11 12.12
CA ALA A 211 0.43 0.91 11.71
C ALA A 211 1.76 0.33 11.17
N GLY A 212 2.31 -0.70 11.84
CA GLY A 212 3.53 -1.36 11.38
C GLY A 212 3.39 -2.04 10.01
N ASN A 213 2.24 -2.64 9.73
CA ASN A 213 1.94 -3.21 8.42
C ASN A 213 1.79 -2.12 7.36
N ASP A 214 1.04 -1.06 7.66
CA ASP A 214 0.76 0.04 6.71
C ASP A 214 2.04 0.83 6.36
N ALA A 215 2.96 0.99 7.31
CA ALA A 215 4.30 1.52 7.04
C ALA A 215 5.12 0.59 6.12
N ASN A 216 5.06 -0.72 6.31
CA ASN A 216 5.74 -1.68 5.41
C ASN A 216 5.14 -1.62 4.00
N PHE A 217 3.81 -1.68 3.90
CA PHE A 217 3.11 -1.64 2.62
C PHE A 217 3.29 -0.31 1.88
N SER A 218 3.41 0.81 2.59
CA SER A 218 3.75 2.11 2.00
C SER A 218 5.10 2.07 1.28
N LEU A 219 6.14 1.47 1.89
CA LEU A 219 7.44 1.31 1.24
C LEU A 219 7.38 0.33 0.07
N ARG A 220 6.70 -0.82 0.22
CA ARG A 220 6.51 -1.77 -0.89
C ARG A 220 5.81 -1.12 -2.08
N ALA A 221 4.74 -0.38 -1.81
CA ALA A 221 4.00 0.36 -2.82
C ALA A 221 4.90 1.40 -3.50
N LEU A 222 5.71 2.15 -2.73
CA LEU A 222 6.65 3.12 -3.29
C LEU A 222 7.64 2.47 -4.28
N LEU A 223 8.20 1.31 -3.94
CA LEU A 223 9.11 0.56 -4.83
C LEU A 223 8.41 0.09 -6.11
N LEU A 224 7.16 -0.38 -6.02
CA LEU A 224 6.38 -0.79 -7.18
C LEU A 224 5.94 0.40 -8.04
N LEU A 225 5.64 1.55 -7.44
CA LEU A 225 5.39 2.80 -8.15
C LEU A 225 6.61 3.24 -8.95
N ALA A 226 7.80 3.20 -8.34
CA ALA A 226 9.06 3.50 -9.02
C ALA A 226 9.25 2.59 -10.25
N ARG A 227 9.01 1.28 -10.09
CA ARG A 227 9.10 0.31 -11.17
C ARG A 227 8.07 0.53 -12.28
N LYS A 228 6.81 0.80 -11.92
CA LYS A 228 5.72 1.01 -12.88
C LYS A 228 5.92 2.29 -13.68
N ASP A 229 6.35 3.36 -13.01
CA ASP A 229 6.73 4.62 -13.64
C ASP A 229 7.89 4.43 -14.63
N ALA A 230 8.94 3.71 -14.20
CA ALA A 230 10.08 3.45 -15.05
C ALA A 230 9.68 2.65 -16.32
N ALA A 231 8.87 1.60 -16.15
CA ALA A 231 8.38 0.81 -17.28
C ALA A 231 7.53 1.64 -18.27
N ALA A 232 6.76 2.62 -17.79
CA ALA A 232 5.91 3.47 -18.63
C ALA A 232 6.73 4.40 -19.55
N ALA A 233 7.97 4.73 -19.18
CA ALA A 233 8.83 5.58 -19.99
C ALA A 233 9.28 4.95 -21.31
N ASN A 234 9.25 3.61 -21.44
CA ASN A 234 9.64 2.87 -22.65
C ASN A 234 11.06 3.23 -23.17
N LEU A 235 11.98 3.54 -22.27
CA LEU A 235 13.39 3.82 -22.58
C LEU A 235 14.27 2.63 -22.22
N PRO A 236 15.39 2.40 -22.94
CA PRO A 236 16.34 1.35 -22.58
C PRO A 236 16.99 1.67 -21.23
N PHE A 237 17.04 0.67 -20.36
CA PHE A 237 17.71 0.77 -19.06
C PHE A 237 19.15 0.29 -19.17
N SER A 238 20.03 0.79 -18.29
CA SER A 238 21.29 0.10 -18.03
C SER A 238 21.00 -1.21 -17.30
N SER A 239 21.91 -2.18 -17.42
CA SER A 239 21.80 -3.45 -16.66
C SER A 239 21.73 -3.25 -15.14
N GLU A 240 22.28 -2.14 -14.64
CA GLU A 240 22.22 -1.79 -13.21
C GLU A 240 20.81 -1.37 -12.79
N ILE A 241 20.15 -0.51 -13.58
CA ILE A 241 18.77 -0.10 -13.31
C ILE A 241 17.81 -1.29 -13.48
N GLU A 242 18.01 -2.16 -14.47
CA GLU A 242 17.19 -3.38 -14.60
C GLU A 242 17.29 -4.27 -13.36
N ARG A 243 18.52 -4.47 -12.83
CA ARG A 243 18.74 -5.20 -11.59
C ARG A 243 18.06 -4.53 -10.40
N LEU A 244 18.19 -3.20 -10.29
CA LEU A 244 17.53 -2.43 -9.23
C LEU A 244 16.01 -2.61 -9.26
N LEU A 245 15.39 -2.48 -10.44
CA LEU A 245 13.95 -2.67 -10.64
C LEU A 245 13.50 -4.12 -10.40
N SER A 246 14.37 -5.10 -10.61
CA SER A 246 14.15 -6.49 -10.23
C SER A 246 14.12 -6.63 -8.71
N ILE A 247 15.07 -6.03 -8.01
CA ILE A 247 15.14 -6.04 -6.54
C ILE A 247 13.92 -5.33 -5.94
N PHE A 248 13.44 -4.23 -6.53
CA PHE A 248 12.21 -3.57 -6.09
C PHE A 248 11.02 -4.52 -6.09
N ALA A 249 10.86 -5.31 -7.16
CA ALA A 249 9.79 -6.29 -7.22
C ALA A 249 10.02 -7.46 -6.25
N GLU A 250 11.26 -7.94 -6.09
CA GLU A 250 11.58 -8.98 -5.11
C GLU A 250 11.17 -8.56 -3.69
N ILE A 251 11.52 -7.34 -3.28
CA ILE A 251 11.16 -6.79 -1.97
C ILE A 251 9.64 -6.64 -1.84
N ALA A 252 9.02 -5.96 -2.80
CA ALA A 252 7.63 -5.55 -2.68
C ALA A 252 6.64 -6.71 -2.85
N LEU A 253 6.96 -7.66 -3.73
CA LEU A 253 6.14 -8.84 -4.02
C LEU A 253 6.51 -10.04 -3.15
N SER A 254 7.43 -9.89 -2.20
CA SER A 254 7.74 -10.94 -1.24
C SER A 254 6.47 -11.35 -0.49
N GLN A 255 6.35 -12.63 -0.13
CA GLN A 255 5.22 -13.09 0.66
C GLN A 255 5.16 -12.36 2.01
N VAL A 256 3.96 -12.02 2.45
CA VAL A 256 3.72 -11.45 3.78
C VAL A 256 3.86 -12.57 4.82
N PRO A 257 4.69 -12.40 5.87
CA PRO A 257 4.90 -13.42 6.91
C PRO A 257 3.70 -13.48 7.88
N LEU A 258 2.58 -14.05 7.43
CA LEU A 258 1.40 -14.23 8.28
C LEU A 258 1.67 -15.28 9.36
N SER A 259 1.24 -15.01 10.59
CA SER A 259 1.24 -15.98 11.67
C SER A 259 0.20 -17.09 11.46
N ASP A 260 0.40 -18.26 12.08
CA ASP A 260 -0.58 -19.35 12.09
C ASP A 260 -1.98 -18.89 12.52
N LEU A 261 -2.05 -17.95 13.46
CA LEU A 261 -3.31 -17.41 13.94
C LEU A 261 -4.01 -16.59 12.85
N GLN A 262 -3.27 -15.77 12.12
CA GLN A 262 -3.79 -14.99 11.00
C GLN A 262 -4.24 -15.92 9.86
N ILE A 263 -3.42 -16.90 9.49
CA ILE A 263 -3.75 -17.90 8.48
C ILE A 263 -5.05 -18.63 8.83
N LYS A 264 -5.16 -19.16 10.06
CA LYS A 264 -6.38 -19.84 10.53
C LYS A 264 -7.59 -18.92 10.59
N THR A 265 -7.40 -17.65 10.98
CA THR A 265 -8.49 -16.66 11.01
C THR A 265 -9.01 -16.41 9.61
N GLU A 266 -8.11 -16.37 8.63
CA GLU A 266 -8.43 -16.14 7.24
C GLU A 266 -9.17 -17.31 6.60
N GLU A 267 -8.66 -18.53 6.81
CA GLU A 267 -9.34 -19.75 6.37
C GLU A 267 -10.77 -19.84 6.93
N ARG A 268 -10.96 -19.54 8.22
CA ARG A 268 -12.28 -19.56 8.86
C ARG A 268 -13.23 -18.56 8.23
N ARG A 269 -12.75 -17.36 7.89
CA ARG A 269 -13.55 -16.32 7.25
C ARG A 269 -13.91 -16.66 5.82
N GLN A 270 -12.96 -17.17 5.04
CA GLN A 270 -13.24 -17.61 3.68
C GLN A 270 -14.35 -18.69 3.69
N ILE A 271 -14.29 -19.63 4.64
CA ILE A 271 -15.35 -20.61 4.85
C ILE A 271 -16.69 -19.94 5.18
N GLU A 272 -16.70 -18.92 6.05
CA GLU A 272 -17.92 -18.19 6.41
C GLU A 272 -18.50 -17.39 5.24
N GLN A 273 -17.66 -16.71 4.46
CA GLN A 273 -18.06 -15.93 3.30
C GLN A 273 -18.63 -16.84 2.21
N ASN A 274 -17.95 -17.94 1.89
CA ASN A 274 -18.46 -18.95 0.96
C ASN A 274 -19.82 -19.50 1.41
N ARG A 275 -20.02 -19.69 2.73
CA ARG A 275 -21.32 -20.08 3.30
C ARG A 275 -22.38 -18.99 3.14
N LYS A 276 -22.06 -17.72 3.34
CA LYS A 276 -22.98 -16.58 3.15
C LYS A 276 -23.39 -16.45 1.69
N GLU A 277 -22.45 -16.49 0.77
CA GLU A 277 -22.70 -16.41 -0.67
C GLU A 277 -23.54 -17.60 -1.15
N SER A 278 -23.23 -18.82 -0.68
CA SER A 278 -24.04 -20.00 -0.98
C SER A 278 -25.49 -19.86 -0.48
N ARG A 279 -25.70 -19.31 0.73
CA ARG A 279 -27.04 -19.04 1.27
C ARG A 279 -27.77 -17.97 0.45
N ALA A 280 -27.09 -16.88 0.09
CA ALA A 280 -27.66 -15.81 -0.72
C ALA A 280 -28.08 -16.32 -2.11
N ARG A 281 -27.24 -17.15 -2.74
CA ARG A 281 -27.54 -17.80 -4.02
C ARG A 281 -28.77 -18.69 -3.93
N LYS A 282 -28.83 -19.59 -2.93
CA LYS A 282 -30.01 -20.45 -2.69
C LYS A 282 -31.30 -19.64 -2.49
N GLN A 283 -31.23 -18.53 -1.78
CA GLN A 283 -32.39 -17.64 -1.59
C GLN A 283 -32.82 -16.97 -2.91
N ARG A 284 -31.85 -16.50 -3.71
CA ARG A 284 -32.13 -15.92 -5.04
C ARG A 284 -32.79 -16.95 -5.95
N ASP A 285 -32.27 -18.17 -6.00
CA ASP A 285 -32.81 -19.26 -6.82
C ASP A 285 -34.24 -19.63 -6.38
N LYS A 286 -34.49 -19.72 -5.06
CA LYS A 286 -35.84 -19.96 -4.53
C LYS A 286 -36.82 -18.85 -4.91
N ARG A 287 -36.41 -17.58 -4.85
CA ARG A 287 -37.25 -16.44 -5.27
C ARG A 287 -37.54 -16.47 -6.77
N MET A 288 -36.55 -16.78 -7.60
CA MET A 288 -36.72 -16.93 -9.04
C MET A 288 -37.68 -18.07 -9.38
N ALA A 289 -37.55 -19.22 -8.71
CA ALA A 289 -38.45 -20.35 -8.90
C ALA A 289 -39.90 -20.03 -8.49
N LEU A 290 -40.10 -19.28 -7.39
CA LEU A 290 -41.43 -18.84 -6.97
C LEU A 290 -42.06 -17.89 -7.99
N ARG A 291 -41.30 -16.91 -8.49
CA ARG A 291 -41.76 -15.99 -9.55
C ARG A 291 -42.14 -16.74 -10.83
N ALA A 292 -41.34 -17.72 -11.24
CA ALA A 292 -41.63 -18.54 -12.41
C ALA A 292 -42.89 -19.41 -12.24
N ARG A 293 -43.25 -19.81 -11.01
CA ARG A 293 -44.52 -20.49 -10.74
C ARG A 293 -45.71 -19.53 -10.85
N HIS A 294 -45.64 -18.37 -10.21
CA HIS A 294 -46.70 -17.37 -10.31
C HIS A 294 -46.98 -16.93 -11.75
N ALA A 295 -45.93 -16.69 -12.56
CA ALA A 295 -46.12 -16.35 -13.96
C ALA A 295 -46.85 -17.45 -14.76
N LYS A 296 -46.57 -18.73 -14.48
CA LYS A 296 -47.28 -19.85 -15.12
C LYS A 296 -48.74 -19.99 -14.66
N ASP A 297 -49.00 -19.67 -13.40
CA ASP A 297 -50.36 -19.70 -12.85
C ASP A 297 -51.20 -18.54 -13.43
N GLU A 298 -50.62 -17.35 -13.58
CA GLU A 298 -51.24 -16.20 -14.26
C GLU A 298 -51.53 -16.49 -15.74
N GLU A 299 -50.57 -17.07 -16.48
CA GLU A 299 -50.79 -17.47 -17.89
C GLU A 299 -51.94 -18.49 -18.05
N LYS A 300 -52.12 -19.40 -17.08
CA LYS A 300 -53.23 -20.35 -17.09
C LYS A 300 -54.56 -19.68 -16.80
N GLU A 301 -54.63 -18.79 -15.81
CA GLU A 301 -55.86 -18.05 -15.51
C GLU A 301 -56.31 -17.17 -16.67
N ASP A 302 -55.38 -16.49 -17.34
CA ASP A 302 -55.68 -15.68 -18.51
C ASP A 302 -56.10 -16.54 -19.72
N GLY A 303 -55.47 -17.71 -19.89
CA GLY A 303 -55.90 -18.70 -20.87
C GLY A 303 -57.33 -19.21 -20.65
N GLU A 304 -57.70 -19.49 -19.41
CA GLU A 304 -59.06 -19.94 -19.04
C GLU A 304 -60.11 -18.83 -19.18
N LYS A 305 -59.77 -17.57 -18.88
CA LYS A 305 -60.66 -16.42 -19.11
C LYS A 305 -60.93 -16.19 -20.59
N ASN A 306 -59.88 -16.20 -21.41
CA ASN A 306 -60.01 -16.04 -22.86
C ASN A 306 -60.79 -17.19 -23.50
N ALA A 307 -60.64 -18.42 -23.01
CA ALA A 307 -61.43 -19.57 -23.47
C ALA A 307 -62.92 -19.43 -23.13
N LYS A 308 -63.25 -18.90 -21.94
CA LYS A 308 -64.64 -18.63 -21.53
C LYS A 308 -65.27 -17.49 -22.34
N GLU A 309 -64.57 -16.38 -22.56
CA GLU A 309 -65.06 -15.28 -23.40
C GLU A 309 -65.33 -15.72 -24.85
N ASN A 310 -64.44 -16.52 -25.43
CA ASN A 310 -64.66 -17.03 -26.80
C ASN A 310 -65.83 -18.01 -26.90
N SER A 311 -66.18 -18.74 -25.83
CA SER A 311 -67.34 -19.63 -25.84
C SER A 311 -68.69 -18.90 -25.79
N VAL A 312 -68.72 -17.67 -25.24
CA VAL A 312 -69.93 -16.83 -25.10
C VAL A 312 -70.26 -16.08 -26.41
N ILE A 313 -69.29 -15.88 -27.29
CA ILE A 313 -69.48 -15.18 -28.58
C ILE A 313 -69.98 -16.14 -29.69
N SER A 314 -69.92 -17.45 -29.45
CA SER A 314 -70.28 -18.51 -30.40
C SER A 314 -71.68 -19.14 -30.20
N GLU A 315 -72.49 -18.62 -29.27
CA GLU A 315 -73.94 -18.91 -29.13
C GLU A 315 -74.78 -17.76 -29.70
#